data_AF-A0A0C2GTF6-F1
#
_entry.id   AF-A0A0C2GTF6-F1
#
_cell.length_a   1.000
_cell.length_b   1.000
_cell.length_c   1.000
_cell.angle_alpha   90.00
_cell.angle_beta   90.00
_cell.angle_gamma   90.00
#
_symmetry.space_group_name_H-M   'P 1'
#
loop_
_entity.id
_entity.type
_entity.pdbx_description
1 polymer ?
#
loop_
_entity_poly.entity_id
_entity_poly.type
_entity_poly.pdbx_seq_one_letter_code
_entity_poly.pdbx_strand_id
1 'polypeptide(L)'
;MSAWNAGVMVTSQVLFFVCGWLFFMKQLFKNYEVHNRIVQLVFSITFALSCTMFELIIFEIVDVMDSGSRFVSWRLCLTAMLITLIVALPIYVAYTLLKSISFIKPRFLTPLTTFLWFVFIYFFWKLGDPFPILSAKHGIFTIEQAISRIGVIGVTVMAVLSGFGAVNAPYVYMTVFMRKVDQHAITQMERKLMQTMEMIAIKKRRVAQYERELALSAFSRGKDENTGLFHRIWGTVASAASGGTLSDQIRQLNAEIVPLNELSRHLFLEVVELRNMKGMYFVSSVLLMRMNVPHQYRYQLSRFFHDILPFIATFKENHHRSTG
;
A
#
# COMPACT_ATOMS: atom_id res chain seq x y z
N MET A 1 -37.61 -21.28 12.12
CA MET A 1 -37.30 -20.51 10.89
C MET A 1 -38.07 -21.14 9.75
N SER A 2 -38.88 -20.37 9.02
CA SER A 2 -39.51 -20.88 7.79
C SER A 2 -38.42 -21.10 6.74
N ALA A 3 -38.58 -22.12 5.88
CA ALA A 3 -37.59 -22.46 4.86
C ALA A 3 -37.32 -21.29 3.89
N TRP A 4 -38.34 -20.46 3.63
CA TRP A 4 -38.24 -19.25 2.83
C TRP A 4 -37.27 -18.21 3.44
N ASN A 5 -37.47 -17.87 4.71
CA ASN A 5 -36.62 -16.88 5.40
C ASN A 5 -35.18 -17.37 5.55
N ALA A 6 -35.00 -18.68 5.79
CA ALA A 6 -33.68 -19.29 5.80
C ALA A 6 -33.01 -19.22 4.41
N GLY A 7 -33.76 -19.50 3.34
CA GLY A 7 -33.29 -19.40 1.97
C GLY A 7 -32.80 -18.00 1.60
N VAL A 8 -33.57 -16.96 1.95
CA VAL A 8 -33.19 -15.56 1.69
C VAL A 8 -31.87 -15.21 2.39
N MET A 9 -31.74 -15.56 3.69
CA MET A 9 -30.52 -15.30 4.47
C MET A 9 -29.29 -16.06 3.96
N VAL A 10 -29.45 -17.33 3.58
CA VAL A 10 -28.33 -18.11 3.03
C VAL A 10 -27.92 -17.57 1.67
N THR A 11 -28.89 -17.16 0.85
CA THR A 11 -28.62 -16.58 -0.48
C THR A 11 -27.86 -15.27 -0.36
N SER A 12 -28.27 -14.38 0.55
CA SER A 12 -27.57 -13.11 0.76
C SER A 12 -26.17 -13.31 1.36
N GLN A 13 -26.02 -14.24 2.31
CA GLN A 13 -24.70 -14.60 2.87
C GLN A 13 -23.74 -15.11 1.78
N VAL A 14 -24.19 -15.99 0.89
CA VAL A 14 -23.38 -16.52 -0.22
C VAL A 14 -23.03 -15.40 -1.20
N LEU A 15 -23.99 -14.53 -1.53
CA LEU A 15 -23.76 -13.38 -2.40
C LEU A 15 -22.69 -12.45 -1.82
N PHE A 16 -22.80 -12.06 -0.55
CA PHE A 16 -21.80 -11.20 0.08
C PHE A 16 -20.44 -11.86 0.21
N PHE A 17 -20.39 -13.17 0.46
CA PHE A 17 -19.14 -13.92 0.49
C PHE A 17 -18.46 -13.95 -0.89
N VAL A 18 -19.21 -14.21 -1.96
CA VAL A 18 -18.68 -14.20 -3.33
C VAL A 18 -18.24 -12.78 -3.72
N CYS A 19 -19.03 -11.76 -3.40
CA CYS A 19 -18.65 -10.36 -3.61
C CYS A 19 -17.36 -9.99 -2.86
N GLY A 20 -17.23 -10.37 -1.58
CA GLY A 20 -16.03 -10.14 -0.78
C GLY A 20 -14.81 -10.87 -1.35
N TRP A 21 -14.98 -12.11 -1.79
CA TRP A 21 -13.94 -12.91 -2.43
C TRP A 21 -13.46 -12.30 -3.75
N LEU A 22 -14.40 -11.85 -4.59
CA LEU A 22 -14.12 -11.20 -5.87
C LEU A 22 -13.44 -9.83 -5.68
N PHE A 23 -13.89 -9.04 -4.72
CA PHE A 23 -13.28 -7.75 -4.36
C PHE A 23 -11.83 -7.94 -3.93
N PHE A 24 -11.57 -8.94 -3.07
CA PHE A 24 -10.22 -9.28 -2.63
C PHE A 24 -9.33 -9.71 -3.81
N MET A 25 -9.84 -10.55 -4.72
CA MET A 25 -9.11 -11.01 -5.90
C MET A 25 -8.77 -9.90 -6.89
N LYS A 26 -9.70 -8.95 -7.12
CA LYS A 26 -9.52 -7.92 -8.15
C LYS A 26 -8.79 -6.67 -7.66
N GLN A 27 -9.04 -6.22 -6.43
CA GLN A 27 -8.59 -4.90 -5.96
C GLN A 27 -7.35 -4.98 -5.06
N LEU A 28 -7.23 -6.00 -4.22
CA LEU A 28 -6.17 -6.06 -3.20
C LEU A 28 -4.89 -6.76 -3.70
N PHE A 29 -4.99 -7.65 -4.67
CA PHE A 29 -3.88 -8.52 -5.11
C PHE A 29 -3.09 -8.06 -6.32
N LYS A 30 -3.36 -6.88 -6.89
CA LYS A 30 -2.59 -6.44 -8.06
C LYS A 30 -1.06 -6.42 -7.81
N ASN A 31 -0.63 -6.35 -6.53
CA ASN A 31 0.79 -6.28 -6.13
C ASN A 31 1.21 -7.12 -4.89
N TYR A 32 0.45 -8.12 -4.40
CA TYR A 32 0.85 -8.88 -3.18
C TYR A 32 1.23 -10.34 -3.52
N GLU A 33 2.51 -10.68 -3.39
CA GLU A 33 3.11 -11.95 -3.86
C GLU A 33 2.83 -13.19 -2.98
N VAL A 34 2.19 -13.04 -1.81
CA VAL A 34 2.01 -14.15 -0.85
C VAL A 34 0.57 -14.67 -0.82
N HIS A 35 0.32 -15.78 -1.53
CA HIS A 35 -0.98 -16.41 -1.71
C HIS A 35 -1.47 -17.25 -0.50
N ASN A 36 -1.69 -16.64 0.67
CA ASN A 36 -2.32 -17.36 1.78
C ASN A 36 -3.85 -17.38 1.64
N ARG A 37 -4.40 -18.51 1.16
CA ARG A 37 -5.85 -18.74 1.02
C ARG A 37 -6.64 -18.52 2.33
N ILE A 38 -6.01 -18.75 3.47
CA ILE A 38 -6.63 -18.57 4.79
C ILE A 38 -6.93 -17.08 5.08
N VAL A 39 -6.01 -16.16 4.74
CA VAL A 39 -6.24 -14.70 4.90
C VAL A 39 -7.47 -14.28 4.12
N GLN A 40 -7.52 -14.76 2.87
CA GLN A 40 -8.60 -14.43 1.96
C GLN A 40 -9.95 -14.94 2.48
N LEU A 41 -9.99 -16.17 3.00
CA LEU A 41 -11.19 -16.75 3.59
C LEU A 41 -11.63 -15.97 4.83
N VAL A 42 -10.71 -15.66 5.75
CA VAL A 42 -11.01 -14.91 6.98
C VAL A 42 -11.52 -13.50 6.66
N PHE A 43 -10.91 -12.82 5.69
CA PHE A 43 -11.38 -11.51 5.21
C PHE A 43 -12.78 -11.60 4.61
N SER A 44 -13.01 -12.56 3.70
CA SER A 44 -14.30 -12.70 3.01
C SER A 44 -15.42 -13.10 3.96
N ILE A 45 -15.16 -13.96 4.95
CA ILE A 45 -16.10 -14.30 6.02
C ILE A 45 -16.44 -13.07 6.86
N THR A 46 -15.43 -12.30 7.29
CA THR A 46 -15.65 -11.11 8.12
C THR A 46 -16.45 -10.05 7.37
N PHE A 47 -16.12 -9.83 6.09
CA PHE A 47 -16.86 -8.92 5.21
C PHE A 47 -18.31 -9.36 5.04
N ALA A 48 -18.53 -10.64 4.72
CA ALA A 48 -19.88 -11.18 4.53
C ALA A 48 -20.73 -11.05 5.79
N LEU A 49 -20.19 -11.42 6.96
CA LEU A 49 -20.88 -11.29 8.25
C LEU A 49 -21.22 -9.83 8.61
N SER A 50 -20.35 -8.88 8.24
CA SER A 50 -20.61 -7.45 8.45
C SER A 50 -21.73 -6.95 7.53
N CYS A 51 -21.74 -7.37 6.26
CA CYS A 51 -22.80 -7.03 5.31
C CYS A 51 -24.15 -7.64 5.71
N THR A 52 -24.18 -8.90 6.18
CA THR A 52 -25.42 -9.51 6.65
C THR A 52 -25.97 -8.85 7.91
N MET A 53 -25.12 -8.33 8.80
CA MET A 53 -25.61 -7.58 9.95
C MET A 53 -26.28 -6.27 9.53
N PHE A 54 -25.70 -5.56 8.55
CA PHE A 54 -26.31 -4.36 7.98
C PHE A 54 -27.61 -4.66 7.22
N GLU A 55 -27.64 -5.74 6.44
CA GLU A 55 -28.86 -6.20 5.74
C GLU A 55 -29.99 -6.53 6.72
N LEU A 56 -29.68 -7.18 7.86
CA LEU A 56 -30.66 -7.46 8.91
C LEU A 56 -31.27 -6.18 9.49
N ILE A 57 -30.49 -5.10 9.64
CA ILE A 57 -31.02 -3.80 10.07
C ILE A 57 -31.97 -3.22 9.00
N ILE A 58 -31.64 -3.35 7.72
CA ILE A 58 -32.52 -2.90 6.64
C ILE A 58 -33.83 -3.70 6.64
N PHE A 59 -33.76 -5.03 6.81
CA PHE A 59 -34.95 -5.87 6.88
C PHE A 59 -35.82 -5.61 8.10
N GLU A 60 -35.25 -5.09 9.19
CA GLU A 60 -36.02 -4.57 10.32
C GLU A 60 -36.80 -3.30 9.94
N ILE A 61 -36.17 -2.36 9.23
CA ILE A 61 -36.79 -1.08 8.84
C ILE A 61 -37.89 -1.29 7.78
N VAL A 62 -37.68 -2.20 6.83
CA VAL A 62 -38.61 -2.48 5.72
C VAL A 62 -39.65 -3.56 6.07
N ASP A 63 -39.50 -4.21 7.23
CA ASP A 63 -40.42 -5.22 7.77
C ASP A 63 -40.72 -6.42 6.82
N VAL A 64 -39.71 -6.87 6.08
CA VAL A 64 -39.88 -7.91 5.04
C VAL A 64 -39.90 -9.34 5.60
N MET A 65 -39.31 -9.58 6.77
CA MET A 65 -39.07 -10.92 7.32
C MET A 65 -39.85 -11.13 8.63
N ASP A 66 -40.17 -12.38 8.98
CA ASP A 66 -40.83 -12.71 10.26
C ASP A 66 -39.97 -12.33 11.49
N SER A 67 -40.56 -11.76 12.54
CA SER A 67 -39.86 -11.23 13.72
C SER A 67 -39.09 -12.32 14.49
N GLY A 68 -39.63 -13.54 14.55
CA GLY A 68 -38.96 -14.68 15.21
C GLY A 68 -37.73 -15.14 14.43
N SER A 69 -37.82 -15.16 13.09
CA SER A 69 -36.70 -15.52 12.22
C SER A 69 -35.57 -14.47 12.26
N ARG A 70 -35.92 -13.19 12.32
CA ARG A 70 -34.97 -12.06 12.44
C ARG A 70 -34.10 -12.18 13.68
N PHE A 71 -34.73 -12.43 14.83
CA PHE A 71 -34.01 -12.54 16.10
C PHE A 71 -32.99 -13.69 16.10
N VAL A 72 -33.34 -14.85 15.53
CA VAL A 72 -32.42 -15.98 15.42
C VAL A 72 -31.25 -15.66 14.48
N SER A 73 -31.52 -15.10 13.29
CA SER A 73 -30.48 -14.71 12.34
C SER A 73 -29.54 -13.65 12.93
N TRP A 74 -30.09 -12.67 13.63
CA TRP A 74 -29.32 -11.63 14.33
C TRP A 74 -28.41 -12.22 15.41
N ARG A 75 -28.96 -13.10 16.27
CA ARG A 75 -28.18 -13.77 17.31
C ARG A 75 -27.07 -14.66 16.73
N LEU A 76 -27.34 -15.39 15.65
CA LEU A 76 -26.35 -16.22 14.96
C LEU A 76 -25.25 -15.34 14.35
N CYS A 77 -25.62 -14.30 13.60
CA CYS A 77 -24.69 -13.39 12.96
C CYS A 77 -23.78 -12.68 13.99
N LEU A 78 -24.36 -12.18 15.09
CA LEU A 78 -23.59 -11.59 16.19
C LEU A 78 -22.62 -12.59 16.83
N THR A 79 -23.09 -13.82 17.09
CA THR A 79 -22.24 -14.86 17.69
C THR A 79 -21.09 -15.23 16.75
N ALA A 80 -21.36 -15.41 15.46
CA ALA A 80 -20.36 -15.70 14.45
C ALA A 80 -19.33 -14.56 14.34
N MET A 81 -19.78 -13.30 14.30
CA MET A 81 -18.88 -12.13 14.28
C MET A 81 -17.98 -12.06 15.52
N LEU A 82 -18.53 -12.32 16.72
CA LEU A 82 -17.75 -12.32 17.95
C LEU A 82 -16.69 -13.43 17.97
N ILE A 83 -17.04 -14.64 17.52
CA ILE A 83 -16.08 -15.75 17.41
C ILE A 83 -14.97 -15.40 16.42
N THR A 84 -15.33 -14.87 15.25
CA THR A 84 -14.35 -14.45 14.24
C THR A 84 -13.41 -13.37 14.79
N LEU A 85 -13.95 -12.40 15.53
CA LEU A 85 -13.18 -11.26 16.02
C LEU A 85 -12.32 -11.58 17.25
N ILE A 86 -12.84 -12.32 18.23
CA ILE A 86 -12.14 -12.60 19.50
C ILE A 86 -11.23 -13.83 19.39
N VAL A 87 -11.59 -14.81 18.55
CA VAL A 87 -10.85 -16.08 18.46
C VAL A 87 -10.06 -16.17 17.15
N ALA A 88 -10.73 -16.11 16.00
CA ALA A 88 -10.09 -16.41 14.72
C ALA A 88 -9.03 -15.37 14.31
N LEU A 89 -9.35 -14.07 14.42
CA LEU A 89 -8.42 -13.00 14.05
C LEU A 89 -7.15 -12.97 14.92
N PRO A 90 -7.22 -13.01 16.28
CA PRO A 90 -6.03 -12.97 17.12
C PRO A 90 -5.12 -14.19 16.94
N ILE A 91 -5.69 -15.40 16.74
CA ILE A 91 -4.90 -16.60 16.42
C ILE A 91 -4.14 -16.40 15.11
N TYR A 92 -4.83 -15.88 14.08
CA TYR A 92 -4.24 -15.68 12.76
C TYR A 92 -3.11 -14.64 12.78
N VAL A 93 -3.33 -13.52 13.47
CA VAL A 93 -2.31 -12.47 13.65
C VAL A 93 -1.12 -13.01 14.43
N ALA A 94 -1.34 -13.72 15.55
CA ALA A 94 -0.27 -14.30 16.35
C ALA A 94 0.58 -15.30 15.52
N TYR A 95 -0.07 -16.19 14.76
CA TYR A 95 0.62 -17.13 13.89
C TYR A 95 1.48 -16.43 12.82
N THR A 96 0.95 -15.37 12.21
CA THR A 96 1.66 -14.61 11.17
C THR A 96 2.85 -13.84 11.75
N LEU A 97 2.68 -13.21 12.91
CA LEU A 97 3.76 -12.50 13.62
C LEU A 97 4.90 -13.44 14.00
N LEU A 98 4.57 -14.61 14.54
CA LEU A 98 5.56 -15.63 14.90
C LEU A 98 6.29 -16.20 13.69
N LYS A 99 5.58 -16.42 12.59
CA LYS A 99 6.17 -16.88 11.33
C LYS A 99 7.12 -15.84 10.72
N SER A 100 6.84 -14.56 10.91
CA SER A 100 7.70 -13.47 10.42
C SER A 100 9.04 -13.38 11.16
N ILE A 101 9.15 -13.96 12.35
CA ILE A 101 10.40 -13.97 13.14
C ILE A 101 11.24 -15.16 12.69
N SER A 102 12.33 -14.90 11.97
CA SER A 102 13.24 -15.92 11.42
C SER A 102 13.91 -16.81 12.47
N PHE A 103 13.90 -16.39 13.74
CA PHE A 103 14.58 -17.07 14.85
C PHE A 103 13.81 -18.28 15.42
N ILE A 104 12.52 -18.45 15.09
CA ILE A 104 11.66 -19.45 15.74
C ILE A 104 11.64 -20.75 14.95
N LYS A 105 12.07 -21.86 15.59
CA LYS A 105 11.97 -23.20 15.01
C LYS A 105 10.50 -23.60 14.81
N PRO A 106 10.16 -24.30 13.70
CA PRO A 106 8.77 -24.66 13.38
C PRO A 106 8.09 -25.50 14.48
N ARG A 107 8.85 -26.28 15.26
CA ARG A 107 8.32 -27.08 16.38
C ARG A 107 7.71 -26.25 17.52
N PHE A 108 8.19 -25.03 17.71
CA PHE A 108 7.73 -24.14 18.78
C PHE A 108 6.69 -23.13 18.33
N LEU A 109 6.40 -23.08 17.03
CA LEU A 109 5.50 -22.09 16.45
C LEU A 109 4.06 -22.28 16.95
N THR A 110 3.56 -23.51 16.96
CA THR A 110 2.20 -23.83 17.42
C THR A 110 1.99 -23.61 18.92
N PRO A 111 2.81 -24.12 19.86
CA PRO A 111 2.61 -23.86 21.29
C PRO A 111 2.77 -22.38 21.65
N LEU A 112 3.69 -21.67 20.99
CA LEU A 112 3.90 -20.25 21.22
C LEU A 112 2.74 -19.40 20.68
N THR A 113 2.14 -19.79 19.55
CA THR A 113 0.90 -19.17 19.03
C THR A 113 -0.24 -19.35 20.02
N THR A 114 -0.44 -20.57 20.53
CA THR A 114 -1.51 -20.83 21.52
C THR A 114 -1.27 -20.06 22.81
N PHE A 115 -0.03 -19.95 23.28
CA PHE A 115 0.31 -19.18 24.46
C PHE A 115 -0.01 -17.69 24.28
N LEU A 116 0.43 -17.08 23.17
CA LEU A 116 0.13 -15.68 22.86
C LEU A 116 -1.37 -15.43 22.72
N TRP A 117 -2.12 -16.39 22.18
CA TRP A 117 -3.57 -16.30 22.12
C TRP A 117 -4.24 -16.31 23.50
N PHE A 118 -3.81 -17.17 24.43
CA PHE A 118 -4.32 -17.15 25.80
C PHE A 118 -3.97 -15.85 26.53
N VAL A 119 -2.75 -15.34 26.34
CA VAL A 119 -2.33 -14.03 26.87
C VAL A 119 -3.22 -12.91 26.33
N PHE A 120 -3.53 -12.94 25.03
CA PHE A 120 -4.46 -11.99 24.42
C PHE A 120 -5.85 -12.06 25.05
N ILE A 121 -6.42 -13.25 25.25
CA ILE A 121 -7.73 -13.41 25.90
C ILE A 121 -7.71 -12.87 27.32
N TYR A 122 -6.66 -13.18 28.08
CA TYR A 122 -6.50 -12.66 29.44
C TYR A 122 -6.47 -11.12 29.46
N PHE A 123 -5.69 -10.50 28.57
CA PHE A 123 -5.61 -9.05 28.48
C PHE A 123 -6.92 -8.42 27.98
N PHE A 124 -7.57 -9.03 26.99
CA PHE A 124 -8.87 -8.62 26.48
C PHE A 124 -9.94 -8.60 27.59
N TRP A 125 -9.94 -9.62 28.44
CA TRP A 125 -10.81 -9.65 29.61
C TRP A 125 -10.43 -8.56 30.62
N LYS A 126 -9.14 -8.45 30.98
CA LYS A 126 -8.67 -7.48 31.97
C LYS A 126 -8.94 -6.02 31.58
N LEU A 127 -8.82 -5.70 30.29
CA LEU A 127 -9.12 -4.37 29.75
C LEU A 127 -10.61 -4.01 29.80
N GLY A 128 -11.50 -5.00 29.81
CA GLY A 128 -12.95 -4.77 29.88
C GLY A 128 -13.50 -4.62 31.31
N ASP A 129 -12.73 -5.01 32.34
CA ASP A 129 -13.12 -4.92 33.75
C ASP A 129 -13.38 -3.49 34.28
N PRO A 130 -12.64 -2.44 33.86
CA PRO A 130 -12.91 -1.07 34.32
C PRO A 130 -14.23 -0.48 33.81
N PHE A 131 -14.99 -1.18 32.95
CA PHE A 131 -16.26 -0.71 32.40
C PHE A 131 -17.45 -1.59 32.83
N PRO A 132 -18.06 -1.34 34.00
CA PRO A 132 -19.22 -2.08 34.48
C PRO A 132 -20.52 -1.56 33.83
N ILE A 133 -20.86 -2.01 32.63
CA ILE A 133 -22.06 -1.50 31.90
C ILE A 133 -23.25 -2.48 31.93
N LEU A 134 -23.09 -3.75 32.31
CA LEU A 134 -24.22 -4.66 32.50
C LEU A 134 -24.09 -5.51 33.78
N SER A 135 -25.23 -5.62 34.48
CA SER A 135 -25.41 -6.25 35.80
C SER A 135 -24.76 -7.62 35.96
N ALA A 136 -24.10 -7.84 37.11
CA ALA A 136 -23.41 -9.06 37.53
C ALA A 136 -24.31 -10.32 37.71
N LYS A 137 -25.54 -10.30 37.19
CA LYS A 137 -26.50 -11.42 37.27
C LYS A 137 -26.46 -12.37 36.07
N HIS A 138 -25.80 -11.99 34.97
CA HIS A 138 -25.59 -12.87 33.81
C HIS A 138 -24.14 -13.35 33.76
N GLY A 139 -23.96 -14.66 33.53
CA GLY A 139 -22.67 -15.35 33.65
C GLY A 139 -21.55 -14.79 32.75
N ILE A 140 -20.32 -15.19 33.10
CA ILE A 140 -19.03 -14.79 32.51
C ILE A 140 -18.89 -14.83 30.97
N PHE A 141 -19.76 -15.55 30.25
CA PHE A 141 -19.68 -15.73 28.79
C PHE A 141 -20.97 -15.32 28.06
N THR A 142 -21.69 -14.33 28.57
CA THR A 142 -22.91 -13.85 27.91
C THR A 142 -22.55 -12.97 26.70
N ILE A 143 -23.22 -13.18 25.57
CA ILE A 143 -22.98 -12.47 24.28
C ILE A 143 -22.99 -10.94 24.48
N GLU A 144 -23.89 -10.42 25.29
CA GLU A 144 -24.03 -8.98 25.58
C GLU A 144 -22.79 -8.37 26.25
N GLN A 145 -22.15 -9.10 27.17
CA GLN A 145 -20.92 -8.65 27.84
C GLN A 145 -19.75 -8.60 26.86
N ALA A 146 -19.65 -9.60 25.96
CA ALA A 146 -18.62 -9.62 24.92
C ALA A 146 -18.78 -8.42 23.97
N ILE A 147 -20.01 -8.11 23.54
CA ILE A 147 -20.33 -6.96 22.69
C ILE A 147 -19.97 -5.63 23.38
N SER A 148 -20.32 -5.47 24.65
CA SER A 148 -19.99 -4.25 25.40
C SER A 148 -18.48 -4.02 25.49
N ARG A 149 -17.69 -5.07 25.78
CA ARG A 149 -16.23 -4.96 25.89
C ARG A 149 -15.57 -4.62 24.56
N ILE A 150 -15.96 -5.32 23.49
CA ILE A 150 -15.42 -5.02 22.16
C ILE A 150 -15.85 -3.63 21.67
N GLY A 151 -17.06 -3.19 22.00
CA GLY A 151 -17.55 -1.86 21.67
C GLY A 151 -16.67 -0.76 22.26
N VAL A 152 -16.36 -0.83 23.56
CA VAL A 152 -15.50 0.16 24.22
C VAL A 152 -14.07 0.14 23.68
N ILE A 153 -13.48 -1.05 23.51
CA ILE A 153 -12.13 -1.18 22.95
C ILE A 153 -12.10 -0.65 21.51
N GLY A 154 -13.07 -1.03 20.69
CA GLY A 154 -13.19 -0.63 19.29
C GLY A 154 -13.34 0.88 19.13
N VAL A 155 -14.26 1.51 19.89
CA VAL A 155 -14.47 2.97 19.86
C VAL A 155 -13.23 3.71 20.34
N THR A 156 -12.55 3.22 21.38
CA THR A 156 -11.30 3.84 21.87
C THR A 156 -10.21 3.79 20.81
N VAL A 157 -10.02 2.63 20.16
CA VAL A 157 -9.04 2.47 19.07
C VAL A 157 -9.42 3.33 17.86
N MET A 158 -10.69 3.38 17.47
CA MET A 158 -11.17 4.24 16.39
C MET A 158 -10.97 5.73 16.71
N ALA A 159 -11.20 6.16 17.95
CA ALA A 159 -10.97 7.53 18.39
C ALA A 159 -9.49 7.91 18.31
N VAL A 160 -8.59 7.04 18.77
CA VAL A 160 -7.14 7.27 18.71
C VAL A 160 -6.64 7.31 17.26
N LEU A 161 -7.05 6.36 16.41
CA LEU A 161 -6.65 6.33 15.00
C LEU A 161 -7.19 7.53 14.23
N SER A 162 -8.45 7.91 14.48
CA SER A 162 -9.04 9.11 13.90
C SER A 162 -8.34 10.38 14.39
N GLY A 163 -7.99 10.45 15.68
CA GLY A 163 -7.21 11.56 16.24
C GLY A 163 -5.83 11.68 15.61
N PHE A 164 -5.11 10.56 15.46
CA PHE A 164 -3.83 10.53 14.76
C PHE A 164 -3.95 10.98 13.30
N GLY A 165 -4.96 10.50 12.57
CA GLY A 165 -5.22 10.92 11.19
C GLY A 165 -5.53 12.42 11.08
N ALA A 166 -6.30 12.96 12.02
CA ALA A 166 -6.64 14.37 12.10
C ALA A 166 -5.44 15.27 12.40
N VAL A 167 -4.41 14.76 13.10
CA VAL A 167 -3.15 15.50 13.35
C VAL A 167 -2.12 15.29 12.23
N ASN A 168 -2.08 14.10 11.61
CA ASN A 168 -1.14 13.81 10.53
C ASN A 168 -1.43 14.63 9.27
N ALA A 169 -2.71 14.82 8.92
CA ALA A 169 -3.09 15.65 7.77
C ALA A 169 -2.54 17.09 7.86
N PRO A 170 -2.82 17.88 8.93
CA PRO A 170 -2.25 19.21 9.06
C PRO A 170 -0.73 19.19 9.24
N TYR A 171 -0.13 18.18 9.87
CA TYR A 171 1.33 18.06 9.96
C TYR A 171 1.98 17.97 8.57
N VAL A 172 1.43 17.14 7.68
CA VAL A 172 1.88 17.01 6.29
C VAL A 172 1.63 18.28 5.50
N TYR A 173 0.46 18.91 5.64
CA TYR A 173 0.16 20.17 4.94
C TYR A 173 0.94 21.37 5.49
N MET A 174 1.33 21.39 6.75
CA MET A 174 2.12 22.48 7.34
C MET A 174 3.58 22.42 6.91
N THR A 175 4.17 21.22 6.81
CA THR A 175 5.54 21.02 6.32
C THR A 175 5.67 21.38 4.84
N VAL A 176 4.79 20.81 4.01
CA VAL A 176 3.93 21.54 3.07
C VAL A 176 4.26 23.01 2.84
N PHE A 177 3.57 23.86 3.59
CA PHE A 177 3.57 25.32 3.47
C PHE A 177 4.77 26.04 4.12
N MET A 178 5.49 25.41 5.04
CA MET A 178 6.65 26.03 5.71
C MET A 178 7.96 25.88 4.92
N ARG A 179 8.11 24.85 4.09
CA ARG A 179 9.32 24.67 3.28
C ARG A 179 9.27 25.59 2.05
N LYS A 180 9.82 26.81 2.16
CA LYS A 180 10.01 27.69 1.00
C LYS A 180 10.85 26.98 -0.06
N VAL A 181 10.20 26.49 -1.11
CA VAL A 181 10.87 25.80 -2.22
C VAL A 181 11.42 26.85 -3.18
N ASP A 182 12.73 27.06 -3.14
CA ASP A 182 13.42 27.93 -4.08
C ASP A 182 13.47 27.27 -5.48
N GLN A 183 13.17 28.04 -6.53
CA GLN A 183 13.19 27.55 -7.90
C GLN A 183 14.59 27.09 -8.32
N HIS A 184 15.61 27.73 -7.75
CA HIS A 184 16.99 27.34 -7.97
C HIS A 184 17.29 25.95 -7.43
N ALA A 185 16.78 25.60 -6.24
CA ALA A 185 16.97 24.30 -5.63
C ALA A 185 16.33 23.16 -6.44
N ILE A 186 15.11 23.37 -6.97
CA ILE A 186 14.44 22.39 -7.85
C ILE A 186 15.31 22.16 -9.10
N THR A 187 15.73 23.25 -9.75
CA THR A 187 16.53 23.16 -10.98
C THR A 187 17.87 22.47 -10.74
N GLN A 188 18.50 22.69 -9.58
CA GLN A 188 19.72 22.00 -9.18
C GLN A 188 19.50 20.50 -8.98
N MET A 189 18.40 20.10 -8.34
CA MET A 189 18.05 18.67 -8.17
C MET A 189 17.68 18.00 -9.50
N GLU A 190 16.95 18.68 -10.38
CA GLU A 190 16.66 18.21 -11.74
C GLU A 190 17.95 17.98 -12.53
N ARG A 191 18.92 18.90 -12.43
CA ARG A 191 20.25 18.73 -13.04
C ARG A 191 21.00 17.52 -12.48
N LYS A 192 21.01 17.33 -11.16
CA LYS A 192 21.63 16.16 -10.51
C LYS A 192 21.00 14.85 -10.96
N LEU A 193 19.67 14.81 -11.06
CA LEU A 193 18.92 13.65 -11.55
C LEU A 193 19.30 13.36 -13.01
N MET A 194 19.29 14.38 -13.87
CA MET A 194 19.64 14.25 -15.29
C MET A 194 21.06 13.71 -15.48
N GLN A 195 22.03 14.26 -14.73
CA GLN A 195 23.42 13.77 -14.72
C GLN A 195 23.53 12.31 -14.27
N THR A 196 22.75 11.91 -13.26
CA THR A 196 22.73 10.52 -12.78
C THR A 196 22.13 9.59 -13.84
N MET A 197 21.02 9.98 -14.46
CA MET A 197 20.39 9.21 -15.54
C MET A 197 21.31 9.06 -16.75
N GLU A 198 22.04 10.11 -17.12
CA GLU A 198 23.03 10.07 -18.19
C GLU A 198 24.18 9.11 -17.85
N MET A 199 24.71 9.16 -16.63
CA MET A 199 25.75 8.23 -16.16
C MET A 199 25.27 6.77 -16.21
N ILE A 200 24.02 6.51 -15.81
CA ILE A 200 23.40 5.19 -15.91
C ILE A 200 23.28 4.75 -17.37
N ALA A 201 22.81 5.64 -18.26
CA ALA A 201 22.66 5.34 -19.68
C ALA A 201 24.00 5.00 -20.34
N ILE A 202 25.07 5.76 -20.03
CA ILE A 202 26.42 5.48 -20.51
C ILE A 202 26.92 4.13 -20.00
N LYS A 203 26.77 3.83 -18.70
CA LYS A 203 27.19 2.54 -18.13
C LYS A 203 26.41 1.37 -18.72
N LYS A 204 25.09 1.49 -18.89
CA LYS A 204 24.27 0.46 -19.56
C LYS A 204 24.67 0.26 -21.03
N ARG A 205 25.00 1.35 -21.74
CA ARG A 205 25.52 1.27 -23.11
C ARG A 205 26.86 0.53 -23.18
N ARG A 206 27.77 0.76 -22.23
CA ARG A 206 29.04 0.03 -22.12
C ARG A 206 28.83 -1.47 -21.84
N VAL A 207 27.89 -1.82 -20.96
CA VAL A 207 27.52 -3.23 -20.73
C VAL A 207 27.07 -3.90 -22.01
N ALA A 208 26.17 -3.27 -22.77
CA ALA A 208 25.69 -3.81 -24.05
C ALA A 208 26.81 -3.93 -25.10
N GLN A 209 27.80 -3.03 -25.08
CA GLN A 209 28.99 -3.13 -25.95
C GLN A 209 29.85 -4.34 -25.58
N TYR A 210 30.17 -4.53 -24.29
CA TYR A 210 30.96 -5.67 -23.83
C TYR A 210 30.22 -7.00 -24.06
N GLU A 211 28.91 -7.06 -23.85
CA GLU A 211 28.12 -8.26 -24.16
C GLU A 211 28.18 -8.61 -25.65
N ARG A 212 28.18 -7.60 -26.53
CA ARG A 212 28.32 -7.79 -27.98
C ARG A 212 29.72 -8.30 -28.36
N GLU A 213 30.77 -7.77 -27.75
CA GLU A 213 32.15 -8.24 -27.96
C GLU A 213 32.36 -9.68 -27.43
N LEU A 214 31.73 -10.02 -26.31
CA LEU A 214 31.71 -11.38 -25.77
C LEU A 214 31.00 -12.35 -26.72
N ALA A 215 29.85 -11.95 -27.28
CA ALA A 215 29.12 -12.78 -28.24
C ALA A 215 29.91 -13.02 -29.54
N LEU A 216 30.60 -11.99 -30.05
CA LEU A 216 31.46 -12.10 -31.24
C LEU A 216 32.69 -12.99 -30.99
N SER A 217 33.32 -12.86 -29.83
CA SER A 217 34.47 -13.71 -29.46
C SER A 217 34.07 -15.16 -29.18
N ALA A 218 32.87 -15.42 -28.64
CA ALA A 218 32.31 -16.76 -28.52
C ALA A 218 32.05 -17.42 -29.89
N PHE A 219 31.56 -16.65 -30.87
CA PHE A 219 31.33 -17.13 -32.24
C PHE A 219 32.63 -17.47 -32.98
N SER A 220 33.68 -16.65 -32.82
CA SER A 220 34.99 -16.91 -33.45
C SER A 220 35.71 -18.13 -32.86
N ARG A 221 35.43 -18.47 -31.59
CA ARG A 221 36.02 -19.64 -30.91
C ARG A 221 35.51 -20.99 -31.44
N GLY A 222 34.44 -20.99 -32.24
CA GLY A 222 33.90 -22.19 -32.89
C GLY A 222 34.50 -22.52 -34.25
N LYS A 223 35.43 -21.70 -34.78
CA LYS A 223 35.96 -21.85 -36.15
C LYS A 223 37.45 -22.23 -36.26
N ASP A 224 38.24 -22.02 -35.21
CA ASP A 224 39.69 -22.31 -35.23
C ASP A 224 40.07 -23.40 -34.21
N GLU A 225 40.04 -24.65 -34.66
CA GLU A 225 40.41 -25.83 -33.87
C GLU A 225 41.94 -26.07 -33.82
N ASN A 226 42.77 -25.30 -34.54
CA ASN A 226 44.19 -25.63 -34.78
C ASN A 226 45.27 -24.63 -34.33
N THR A 227 44.95 -23.52 -33.64
CA THR A 227 45.96 -22.59 -33.07
C THR A 227 45.92 -22.59 -31.54
N GLY A 228 46.27 -23.74 -30.96
CA GLY A 228 46.31 -23.96 -29.52
C GLY A 228 47.56 -23.39 -28.83
N LEU A 229 47.39 -22.93 -27.59
CA LEU A 229 48.43 -22.59 -26.60
C LEU A 229 49.03 -21.17 -26.66
N PHE A 230 49.67 -20.72 -27.74
CA PHE A 230 50.30 -19.38 -27.74
C PHE A 230 49.28 -18.23 -27.65
N HIS A 231 48.13 -18.34 -28.31
CA HIS A 231 47.05 -17.36 -28.22
C HIS A 231 46.32 -17.39 -26.85
N ARG A 232 46.32 -18.52 -26.15
CA ARG A 232 45.78 -18.63 -24.79
C ARG A 232 46.63 -17.86 -23.79
N ILE A 233 47.95 -17.91 -23.93
CA ILE A 233 48.87 -17.23 -23.00
C ILE A 233 48.90 -15.72 -23.29
N TRP A 234 48.97 -15.31 -24.57
CA TRP A 234 48.89 -13.89 -24.93
C TRP A 234 47.53 -13.27 -24.57
N GLY A 235 46.44 -14.01 -24.76
CA GLY A 235 45.09 -13.59 -24.35
C GLY A 235 44.89 -13.51 -22.84
N THR A 236 45.64 -14.28 -22.04
CA THR A 236 45.55 -14.26 -20.56
C THR A 236 46.45 -13.17 -19.95
N VAL A 237 47.61 -12.91 -20.55
CA VAL A 237 48.53 -11.86 -20.05
C VAL A 237 48.09 -10.47 -20.51
N ALA A 238 47.57 -10.32 -21.74
CA ALA A 238 46.98 -9.06 -22.19
C ALA A 238 45.72 -8.69 -21.39
N SER A 239 44.91 -9.68 -20.99
CA SER A 239 43.73 -9.46 -20.12
C SER A 239 44.09 -9.24 -18.66
N ALA A 240 45.22 -9.78 -18.18
CA ALA A 240 45.76 -9.45 -16.86
C ALA A 240 46.35 -8.02 -16.81
N ALA A 241 46.94 -7.55 -17.90
CA ALA A 241 47.48 -6.19 -18.01
C ALA A 241 46.41 -5.10 -18.20
N SER A 242 45.18 -5.46 -18.62
CA SER A 242 44.10 -4.51 -18.92
C SER A 242 42.85 -4.62 -18.02
N GLY A 243 42.92 -5.34 -16.90
CA GLY A 243 41.84 -5.36 -15.90
C GLY A 243 40.75 -6.42 -16.12
N GLY A 244 41.11 -7.69 -15.96
CA GLY A 244 40.17 -8.82 -15.79
C GLY A 244 39.49 -9.32 -17.07
N THR A 245 38.77 -10.43 -16.98
CA THR A 245 38.00 -10.97 -18.12
C THR A 245 36.84 -10.03 -18.48
N LEU A 246 36.41 -10.02 -19.75
CA LEU A 246 35.28 -9.20 -20.19
C LEU A 246 34.02 -9.44 -19.32
N SER A 247 33.82 -10.67 -18.86
CA SER A 247 32.77 -11.04 -17.92
C SER A 247 32.92 -10.41 -16.53
N ASP A 248 34.13 -10.26 -16.01
CA ASP A 248 34.37 -9.59 -14.73
C ASP A 248 34.10 -8.09 -14.83
N GLN A 249 34.47 -7.45 -15.95
CA GLN A 249 34.14 -6.05 -16.21
C GLN A 249 32.62 -5.83 -16.30
N ILE A 250 31.89 -6.72 -16.98
CA ILE A 250 30.41 -6.67 -17.02
C ILE A 250 29.82 -6.81 -15.62
N ARG A 251 30.32 -7.72 -14.78
CA ARG A 251 29.85 -7.89 -13.39
C ARG A 251 30.13 -6.65 -12.54
N GLN A 252 31.31 -6.05 -12.68
CA GLN A 252 31.65 -4.82 -11.97
C GLN A 252 30.76 -3.64 -12.39
N LEU A 253 30.55 -3.43 -13.70
CA LEU A 253 29.64 -2.39 -14.18
C LEU A 253 28.20 -2.62 -13.69
N ASN A 254 27.72 -3.86 -13.71
CA ASN A 254 26.38 -4.18 -13.19
C ASN A 254 26.27 -3.90 -11.69
N ALA A 255 27.31 -4.21 -10.91
CA ALA A 255 27.36 -3.90 -9.48
C ALA A 255 27.32 -2.39 -9.20
N GLU A 256 27.88 -1.56 -10.09
CA GLU A 256 27.79 -0.09 -10.00
C GLU A 256 26.43 0.46 -10.47
N ILE A 257 25.78 -0.17 -11.45
CA ILE A 257 24.49 0.28 -12.00
C ILE A 257 23.35 0.14 -10.97
N VAL A 258 23.37 -0.89 -10.14
CA VAL A 258 22.32 -1.15 -9.13
C VAL A 258 22.16 0.02 -8.13
N PRO A 259 23.21 0.45 -7.39
CA PRO A 259 23.08 1.58 -6.47
C PRO A 259 22.78 2.89 -7.18
N LEU A 260 23.29 3.09 -8.40
CA LEU A 260 22.95 4.28 -9.19
C LEU A 260 21.47 4.33 -9.58
N ASN A 261 20.86 3.20 -9.95
CA ASN A 261 19.42 3.15 -10.24
C ASN A 261 18.58 3.48 -9.00
N GLU A 262 19.01 3.01 -7.82
CA GLU A 262 18.30 3.31 -6.57
C GLU A 262 18.41 4.80 -6.22
N LEU A 263 19.61 5.37 -6.33
CA LEU A 263 19.83 6.80 -6.18
C LEU A 263 19.00 7.62 -7.19
N SER A 264 18.91 7.17 -8.44
CA SER A 264 18.06 7.81 -9.47
C SER A 264 16.59 7.77 -9.10
N ARG A 265 16.09 6.67 -8.51
CA ARG A 265 14.70 6.59 -8.02
C ARG A 265 14.46 7.55 -6.87
N HIS A 266 15.36 7.59 -5.90
CA HIS A 266 15.27 8.53 -4.77
C HIS A 266 15.25 9.99 -5.25
N LEU A 267 16.21 10.39 -6.10
CA LEU A 267 16.25 11.74 -6.67
C LEU A 267 15.00 12.06 -7.49
N PHE A 268 14.49 11.11 -8.26
CA PHE A 268 13.27 11.30 -9.05
C PHE A 268 12.06 11.57 -8.15
N LEU A 269 11.87 10.78 -7.10
CA LEU A 269 10.79 10.96 -6.15
C LEU A 269 10.88 12.32 -5.45
N GLU A 270 12.08 12.73 -5.02
CA GLU A 270 12.30 14.03 -4.37
C GLU A 270 12.00 15.20 -5.32
N VAL A 271 12.45 15.13 -6.58
CA VAL A 271 12.15 16.15 -7.60
C VAL A 271 10.64 16.25 -7.86
N VAL A 272 9.95 15.11 -8.00
CA VAL A 272 8.49 15.08 -8.19
C VAL A 272 7.77 15.67 -6.99
N GLU A 273 8.18 15.31 -5.77
CA GLU A 273 7.61 15.84 -4.54
C GLU A 273 7.76 17.35 -4.46
N LEU A 274 8.96 17.88 -4.71
CA LEU A 274 9.22 19.33 -4.70
C LEU A 274 8.43 20.07 -5.78
N ARG A 275 8.26 19.47 -6.97
CA ARG A 275 7.45 20.04 -8.04
C ARG A 275 5.96 20.05 -7.68
N ASN A 276 5.48 18.99 -7.04
CA ASN A 276 4.11 18.92 -6.51
C ASN A 276 3.90 19.95 -5.39
N MET A 277 4.84 20.08 -4.46
CA MET A 277 4.80 21.13 -3.42
C MET A 277 4.69 22.51 -4.07
N LYS A 278 5.56 22.84 -5.03
CA LYS A 278 5.50 24.13 -5.74
C LYS A 278 4.15 24.36 -6.43
N GLY A 279 3.58 23.33 -7.06
CA GLY A 279 2.26 23.40 -7.67
C GLY A 279 1.15 23.71 -6.66
N MET A 280 1.15 23.01 -5.53
CA MET A 280 0.19 23.22 -4.44
C MET A 280 0.33 24.62 -3.81
N TYR A 281 1.56 25.11 -3.66
CA TYR A 281 1.83 26.49 -3.24
C TYR A 281 1.23 27.51 -4.20
N PHE A 282 1.46 27.37 -5.51
CA PHE A 282 0.92 28.28 -6.51
C PHE A 282 -0.61 28.32 -6.46
N VAL A 283 -1.26 27.14 -6.44
CA VAL A 283 -2.72 27.05 -6.34
C VAL A 283 -3.23 27.68 -5.04
N SER A 284 -2.58 27.39 -3.91
CA SER A 284 -2.93 27.98 -2.60
C SER A 284 -2.78 29.51 -2.59
N SER A 285 -1.68 30.05 -3.12
CA SER A 285 -1.49 31.51 -3.23
C SER A 285 -2.53 32.18 -4.13
N VAL A 286 -2.90 31.56 -5.25
CA VAL A 286 -3.97 32.05 -6.13
C VAL A 286 -5.32 32.02 -5.42
N LEU A 287 -5.63 30.94 -4.68
CA LEU A 287 -6.86 30.84 -3.89
C LEU A 287 -6.91 31.88 -2.77
N LEU A 288 -5.82 32.08 -2.03
CA LEU A 288 -5.73 33.11 -0.99
C LEU A 288 -5.89 34.51 -1.56
N MET A 289 -5.26 34.80 -2.71
CA MET A 289 -5.47 36.06 -3.42
C MET A 289 -6.95 36.25 -3.79
N ARG A 290 -7.61 35.20 -4.30
CA ARG A 290 -9.05 35.22 -4.62
C ARG A 290 -9.94 35.41 -3.38
N MET A 291 -9.60 34.79 -2.26
CA MET A 291 -10.37 34.89 -1.02
C MET A 291 -10.23 36.28 -0.37
N ASN A 292 -9.05 36.90 -0.46
CA ASN A 292 -8.78 38.23 0.08
C ASN A 292 -9.39 39.36 -0.78
N VAL A 293 -9.94 39.05 -1.96
CA VAL A 293 -10.67 40.02 -2.79
C VAL A 293 -12.06 40.31 -2.21
N PRO A 294 -12.41 41.60 -1.98
CA PRO A 294 -13.75 42.00 -1.51
C PRO A 294 -14.86 41.48 -2.42
N HIS A 295 -16.03 41.14 -1.85
CA HIS A 295 -17.14 40.50 -2.57
C HIS A 295 -17.56 41.23 -3.87
N GLN A 296 -17.42 42.55 -3.93
CA GLN A 296 -17.75 43.38 -5.09
C GLN A 296 -16.89 43.08 -6.33
N TYR A 297 -15.65 42.61 -6.17
CA TYR A 297 -14.71 42.38 -7.27
C TYR A 297 -14.55 40.90 -7.67
N ARG A 298 -15.15 39.97 -6.91
CA ARG A 298 -15.01 38.52 -7.16
C ARG A 298 -15.60 38.07 -8.49
N TYR A 299 -16.73 38.66 -8.91
CA TYR A 299 -17.38 38.34 -10.19
C TYR A 299 -16.55 38.80 -11.40
N GLN A 300 -15.99 40.00 -11.33
CA GLN A 300 -15.12 40.54 -12.38
C GLN A 300 -13.81 39.74 -12.50
N LEU A 301 -13.22 39.36 -11.36
CA LEU A 301 -12.01 38.52 -11.33
C LEU A 301 -12.27 37.11 -11.89
N SER A 302 -13.43 36.49 -11.59
CA SER A 302 -13.77 35.18 -12.17
C SER A 302 -13.94 35.23 -13.69
N ARG A 303 -14.49 36.33 -14.21
CA ARG A 303 -14.63 36.54 -15.66
C ARG A 303 -13.27 36.74 -16.32
N PHE A 304 -12.44 37.59 -15.73
CA PHE A 304 -11.08 37.85 -16.20
C PHE A 304 -10.21 36.58 -16.24
N PHE A 305 -10.22 35.76 -15.18
CA PHE A 305 -9.49 34.49 -15.19
C PHE A 305 -10.07 33.48 -16.18
N HIS A 306 -11.39 33.42 -16.35
CA HIS A 306 -12.04 32.56 -17.36
C HIS A 306 -11.66 32.96 -18.79
N ASP A 307 -11.53 34.25 -19.05
CA ASP A 307 -11.16 34.78 -20.38
C ASP A 307 -9.65 34.67 -20.66
N ILE A 308 -8.80 34.74 -19.62
CA ILE A 308 -7.33 34.70 -19.74
C ILE A 308 -6.75 33.29 -19.73
N LEU A 309 -7.37 32.33 -19.03
CA LEU A 309 -6.91 30.93 -18.99
C LEU A 309 -6.76 30.30 -20.40
N PRO A 310 -7.70 30.49 -21.34
CA PRO A 310 -7.55 30.09 -22.72
C PRO A 310 -6.37 30.80 -23.40
N PHE A 311 -6.22 32.10 -23.18
CA PHE A 311 -5.18 32.91 -23.83
C PHE A 311 -3.77 32.53 -23.39
N ILE A 312 -3.56 32.23 -22.09
CA ILE A 312 -2.29 31.73 -21.56
C ILE A 312 -1.98 30.33 -22.09
N ALA A 313 -3.00 29.47 -22.24
CA ALA A 313 -2.82 28.14 -22.84
C ALA A 313 -2.39 28.25 -24.31
N THR A 314 -3.03 29.14 -25.10
CA THR A 314 -2.67 29.38 -26.51
C THR A 314 -1.30 30.04 -26.66
N PHE A 315 -0.91 30.94 -25.75
CA PHE A 315 0.40 31.59 -25.80
C PHE A 315 1.54 30.61 -25.50
N LYS A 316 1.33 29.69 -24.54
CA LYS A 316 2.30 28.62 -24.23
C LYS A 316 2.44 27.63 -25.40
N GLU A 317 1.36 27.36 -26.12
CA GLU A 317 1.36 26.48 -27.29
C GLU A 317 2.06 27.11 -28.51
N ASN A 318 1.90 28.42 -28.72
CA ASN A 318 2.61 29.16 -29.77
C ASN A 318 4.11 29.34 -29.48
N HIS A 319 4.50 29.53 -28.22
CA HIS A 319 5.91 29.66 -27.87
C HIS A 319 6.71 28.37 -28.07
N HIS A 320 6.06 27.20 -27.91
CA HIS A 320 6.66 25.88 -28.20
C HIS A 320 6.81 25.61 -29.72
N ARG A 321 5.99 26.20 -30.58
CA ARG A 321 6.12 26.10 -32.05
C ARG A 321 7.17 27.03 -32.65
N SER A 322 7.57 28.09 -31.93
CA SER A 322 8.56 29.06 -32.42
C SER A 322 10.01 28.69 -32.08
N THR A 323 10.24 27.70 -31.22
CA THR A 323 11.58 27.29 -30.75
C THR A 323 11.92 25.81 -31.02
N GLY A 324 11.16 25.14 -31.89
CA GLY A 324 11.48 23.82 -32.44
C GLY A 324 11.72 23.93 -33.94
#